data_AF-A0A8C7WXV8-F1
#
_entry.id   AF-A0A8C7WXV8-F1
#
_cell.length_a   1.000
_cell.length_b   1.000
_cell.length_c   1.000
_cell.angle_alpha   90.00
_cell.angle_beta   90.00
_cell.angle_gamma   90.00
#
_symmetry.space_group_name_H-M   'P 1'
#
loop_
_entity.id
_entity.type
_entity.pdbx_description
1 polymer ?
#
loop_
_entity_poly.entity_id
_entity_poly.type
_entity_poly.pdbx_seq_one_letter_code
_entity_poly.pdbx_strand_id
1 'polypeptide(L)'
;SGDLVFLIDSSGSIYPQDYEKMKDFMKFVISRSFIGRNEVHVGVVQFSSSPQPEFDLRSFFSKEEMLQAIDGMQQLGGGTLTGDALTAVSQYFDSALGGRPHLQQRLVVVTDGQAQDEVRGPAEALREKGVKIYAIGVVDANTTQLLEISGSHDRMYSGRDFDALKDLESLLQVLFVHVWVFFQILDWLIGDSRHEWEFVCPCDGLSLYLFLHLTTVLFDFQPDCKKTERADIIFLVDGSTSISLENFKSMQKFMLSMVNQTTVGENLTRFGVLLYSTDPKMMFKLNQFKTRQEVFKAISGLKPPSGDTYTGKALKFCLQFFSAENGGRAELQVPQILMVITDGDATDRNNLVEPSEALRSKGVNIFSIGVKGANMTQLEIMAGQDKSKVFFVDNFAALEGLYKNISKELCYSTKPGKDENSFKLTYDILSLENQTIQSSPTVRCCSVSRQK
;
A
#
# COMPACT_ATOMS: atom_id res chain seq x y z
N SER A 1 1.92 21.20 -4.51
CA SER A 1 0.64 21.89 -4.73
C SER A 1 -0.28 21.03 -5.60
N GLY A 2 -1.58 21.28 -5.58
CA GLY A 2 -2.58 20.51 -6.34
C GLY A 2 -3.95 20.55 -5.68
N ASP A 3 -4.95 19.94 -6.30
CA ASP A 3 -6.32 19.97 -5.80
C ASP A 3 -6.73 18.59 -5.29
N LEU A 4 -7.42 18.58 -4.15
CA LEU A 4 -7.93 17.37 -3.51
C LEU A 4 -9.42 17.56 -3.26
N VAL A 5 -10.26 16.76 -3.90
CA VAL A 5 -11.70 16.78 -3.64
C VAL A 5 -12.11 15.48 -2.98
N PHE A 6 -12.89 15.56 -1.92
CA PHE A 6 -13.55 14.41 -1.30
C PHE A 6 -14.97 14.27 -1.85
N LEU A 7 -15.32 13.06 -2.24
CA LEU A 7 -16.68 12.67 -2.60
C LEU A 7 -17.14 11.59 -1.61
N ILE A 8 -18.03 11.98 -0.70
CA ILE A 8 -18.35 11.19 0.49
C ILE A 8 -19.78 10.66 0.41
N ASP A 9 -19.91 9.34 0.52
CA ASP A 9 -21.20 8.68 0.60
C ASP A 9 -21.86 8.95 1.96
N SER A 10 -23.06 9.53 1.89
CA SER A 10 -23.88 9.85 3.04
C SER A 10 -25.24 9.14 2.96
N SER A 11 -25.34 8.10 2.13
CA SER A 11 -26.56 7.32 1.90
C SER A 11 -27.06 6.59 3.15
N GLY A 12 -28.30 6.07 3.06
CA GLY A 12 -28.95 5.37 4.16
C GLY A 12 -28.38 3.99 4.47
N SER A 13 -27.51 3.44 3.61
CA SER A 13 -26.81 2.17 3.85
C SER A 13 -25.59 2.32 4.76
N ILE A 14 -25.06 3.54 4.91
CA ILE A 14 -23.97 3.84 5.83
C ILE A 14 -24.51 4.01 7.26
N TYR A 15 -23.98 3.26 8.22
CA TYR A 15 -24.33 3.45 9.62
C TYR A 15 -23.78 4.79 10.15
N PRO A 16 -24.49 5.48 11.05
CA PRO A 16 -24.04 6.78 11.59
C PRO A 16 -22.63 6.74 12.20
N GLN A 17 -22.25 5.61 12.80
CA GLN A 17 -20.91 5.40 13.37
C GLN A 17 -19.82 5.32 12.30
N ASP A 18 -20.13 4.76 11.13
CA ASP A 18 -19.20 4.67 10.01
C ASP A 18 -19.10 6.01 9.27
N TYR A 19 -20.19 6.77 9.20
CA TYR A 19 -20.17 8.15 8.70
C TYR A 19 -19.25 9.06 9.54
N GLU A 20 -19.29 8.93 10.87
CA GLU A 20 -18.33 9.66 11.73
C GLU A 20 -16.88 9.24 11.48
N LYS A 21 -16.61 7.94 11.23
CA LYS A 21 -15.25 7.50 10.82
C LYS A 21 -14.83 8.12 9.48
N MET A 22 -15.76 8.29 8.54
CA MET A 22 -15.49 8.95 7.26
C MET A 22 -15.15 10.43 7.45
N LYS A 23 -15.81 11.13 8.38
CA LYS A 23 -15.46 12.50 8.79
C LYS A 23 -14.07 12.56 9.42
N ASP A 24 -13.78 11.67 10.36
CA ASP A 24 -12.45 11.59 10.99
C ASP A 24 -11.34 11.28 9.98
N PHE A 25 -11.62 10.45 8.98
CA PHE A 25 -10.70 10.19 7.87
C PHE A 25 -10.40 11.47 7.07
N MET A 26 -11.42 12.24 6.67
CA MET A 26 -11.19 13.51 5.96
C MET A 26 -10.38 14.50 6.81
N LYS A 27 -10.74 14.65 8.08
CA LYS A 27 -10.05 15.50 9.05
C LYS A 27 -8.58 15.10 9.19
N PHE A 28 -8.32 13.81 9.27
CA PHE A 28 -6.96 13.27 9.32
C PHE A 28 -6.14 13.68 8.09
N VAL A 29 -6.67 13.47 6.88
CA VAL A 29 -5.99 13.83 5.63
C VAL A 29 -5.72 15.34 5.56
N ILE A 30 -6.69 16.18 5.93
CA ILE A 30 -6.55 17.64 5.92
C ILE A 30 -5.51 18.10 6.95
N SER A 31 -5.51 17.51 8.16
CA SER A 31 -4.56 17.85 9.23
C SER A 31 -3.10 17.65 8.80
N ARG A 32 -2.84 16.65 7.93
CA ARG A 32 -1.52 16.30 7.40
C ARG A 32 -1.17 17.01 6.08
N SER A 33 -2.13 17.65 5.43
CA SER A 33 -1.93 18.32 4.14
C SER A 33 -1.35 19.73 4.30
N PHE A 34 -0.60 20.22 3.30
CA PHE A 34 -0.18 21.62 3.21
C PHE A 34 -1.27 22.46 2.56
N ILE A 35 -2.19 22.96 3.38
CA ILE A 35 -3.33 23.76 2.95
C ILE A 35 -2.92 25.23 2.90
N GLY A 36 -3.17 25.88 1.77
CA GLY A 36 -2.88 27.29 1.62
C GLY A 36 -3.21 27.80 0.23
N ARG A 37 -3.27 29.12 0.07
CA ARG A 37 -3.67 29.78 -1.20
C ARG A 37 -2.82 29.35 -2.39
N ASN A 38 -1.54 29.07 -2.18
CA ASN A 38 -0.61 28.63 -3.22
C ASN A 38 -0.24 27.15 -3.14
N GLU A 39 -0.86 26.40 -2.22
CA GLU A 39 -0.49 25.02 -1.91
C GLU A 39 -1.58 24.04 -2.35
N VAL A 40 -2.13 23.23 -1.44
CA VAL A 40 -3.25 22.32 -1.70
C VAL A 40 -4.57 23.04 -1.44
N HIS A 41 -5.49 22.94 -2.41
CA HIS A 41 -6.89 23.36 -2.22
C HIS A 41 -7.73 22.11 -2.00
N VAL A 42 -8.69 22.21 -1.08
CA VAL A 42 -9.56 21.09 -0.70
C VAL A 42 -11.01 21.45 -0.92
N GLY A 43 -11.76 20.54 -1.53
CA GLY A 43 -13.21 20.61 -1.68
C GLY A 43 -13.86 19.36 -1.11
N VAL A 44 -15.09 19.49 -0.63
CA VAL A 44 -15.87 18.37 -0.10
C VAL A 44 -17.26 18.40 -0.71
N VAL A 45 -17.67 17.26 -1.25
CA VAL A 45 -19.03 16.99 -1.73
C VAL A 45 -19.49 15.72 -1.03
N GLN A 46 -20.65 15.76 -0.39
CA GLN A 46 -21.32 14.54 0.05
C GLN A 46 -22.43 14.18 -0.92
N PHE A 47 -22.83 12.91 -0.98
CA PHE A 47 -23.91 12.48 -1.87
C PHE A 47 -24.75 11.38 -1.24
N SER A 48 -25.98 11.29 -1.72
CA SER A 48 -26.87 10.14 -1.49
C SER A 48 -27.77 9.92 -2.70
N SER A 49 -29.06 10.28 -2.63
CA SER A 49 -29.96 10.37 -3.77
C SER A 49 -29.66 11.57 -4.67
N SER A 50 -28.80 12.49 -4.23
CA SER A 50 -28.32 13.64 -5.00
C SER A 50 -26.99 14.12 -4.42
N PRO A 51 -26.09 14.70 -5.23
CA PRO A 51 -24.89 15.38 -4.72
C PRO A 51 -25.26 16.66 -3.95
N GLN A 52 -24.62 16.86 -2.81
CA GLN A 52 -24.70 18.06 -1.96
C GLN A 52 -23.30 18.62 -1.75
N PRO A 53 -23.00 19.80 -2.34
CA PRO A 53 -21.80 20.57 -2.06
C PRO A 53 -21.70 20.97 -0.58
N GLU A 54 -20.60 20.63 0.08
CA GLU A 54 -20.29 21.17 1.41
C GLU A 54 -19.45 22.43 1.28
N PHE A 55 -18.35 22.36 0.52
CA PHE A 55 -17.55 23.53 0.15
C PHE A 55 -16.66 23.24 -1.06
N ASP A 56 -16.41 24.29 -1.85
CA ASP A 56 -15.56 24.23 -3.04
C ASP A 56 -14.08 24.53 -2.75
N LEU A 57 -13.22 24.39 -3.77
CA LEU A 57 -11.76 24.61 -3.65
C LEU A 57 -11.37 26.05 -3.28
N ARG A 58 -12.31 27.01 -3.29
CA ARG A 58 -12.06 28.44 -3.02
C ARG A 58 -12.58 28.86 -1.65
N SER A 59 -13.36 28.00 -1.01
CA SER A 59 -14.12 28.34 0.20
C SER A 59 -13.21 28.53 1.41
N PHE A 60 -12.25 27.63 1.62
CA PHE A 60 -11.37 27.65 2.79
C PHE A 60 -9.90 27.52 2.40
N PHE A 61 -9.04 28.20 3.15
CA PHE A 61 -7.58 28.10 3.02
C PHE A 61 -6.88 27.88 4.37
N SER A 62 -7.65 27.68 5.44
CA SER A 62 -7.19 27.29 6.78
C SER A 62 -7.65 25.87 7.09
N LYS A 63 -6.80 25.11 7.78
CA LYS A 63 -7.17 23.76 8.26
C LYS A 63 -8.30 23.85 9.28
N GLU A 64 -8.22 24.80 10.19
CA GLU A 64 -9.18 25.01 11.26
C GLU A 64 -10.60 25.21 10.71
N GLU A 65 -10.75 26.06 9.69
CA GLU A 65 -12.03 26.30 9.02
C GLU A 65 -12.57 25.04 8.33
N MET A 66 -11.70 24.30 7.63
CA MET A 66 -12.09 23.05 6.96
C MET A 66 -12.51 21.96 7.96
N LEU A 67 -11.79 21.82 9.07
CA LEU A 67 -12.11 20.86 10.12
C LEU A 67 -13.45 21.19 10.78
N GLN A 68 -13.72 22.47 11.06
CA GLN A 68 -15.00 22.92 11.59
C GLN A 68 -16.16 22.68 10.60
N ALA A 69 -15.94 22.95 9.32
CA ALA A 69 -16.93 22.67 8.28
C ALA A 69 -17.27 21.16 8.22
N ILE A 70 -16.25 20.30 8.27
CA ILE A 70 -16.43 18.85 8.27
C ILE A 70 -17.15 18.37 9.53
N ASP A 71 -16.79 18.87 10.71
CA ASP A 71 -17.48 18.50 11.97
C ASP A 71 -18.98 18.83 11.91
N GLY A 72 -19.36 19.92 11.20
CA GLY A 72 -20.74 20.36 10.99
C GLY A 72 -21.54 19.57 9.95
N MET A 73 -20.90 18.70 9.14
CA MET A 73 -21.59 17.91 8.12
C MET A 73 -22.60 16.94 8.76
N GLN A 74 -23.78 16.84 8.13
CA GLN A 74 -24.84 15.90 8.52
C GLN A 74 -25.11 14.87 7.42
N GLN A 75 -25.26 13.61 7.84
CA GLN A 75 -25.59 12.51 6.94
C GLN A 75 -26.98 12.72 6.32
N LEU A 76 -27.07 12.61 4.99
CA LEU A 76 -28.31 12.84 4.25
C LEU A 76 -29.28 11.65 4.33
N GLY A 77 -28.76 10.42 4.31
CA GLY A 77 -29.54 9.21 4.11
C GLY A 77 -30.08 9.08 2.68
N GLY A 78 -30.93 8.08 2.42
CA GLY A 78 -31.53 7.86 1.11
C GLY A 78 -30.77 6.85 0.24
N GLY A 79 -30.84 7.02 -1.08
CA GLY A 79 -30.19 6.14 -2.07
C GLY A 79 -28.71 6.44 -2.27
N THR A 80 -28.09 5.75 -3.22
CA THR A 80 -26.64 5.80 -3.47
C THR A 80 -26.38 6.02 -4.96
N LEU A 81 -26.60 7.25 -5.44
CA LEU A 81 -26.36 7.65 -6.84
C LEU A 81 -24.92 8.13 -7.03
N THR A 82 -24.00 7.17 -7.14
CA THR A 82 -22.56 7.46 -7.22
C THR A 82 -22.16 8.01 -8.58
N GLY A 83 -22.79 7.54 -9.66
CA GLY A 83 -22.53 8.03 -11.02
C GLY A 83 -22.92 9.49 -11.22
N ASP A 84 -24.10 9.88 -10.72
CA ASP A 84 -24.54 11.28 -10.69
C ASP A 84 -23.59 12.15 -9.85
N ALA A 85 -23.17 11.66 -8.68
CA ALA A 85 -22.22 12.34 -7.82
C ALA A 85 -20.84 12.53 -8.48
N LEU A 86 -20.34 11.54 -9.20
CA LEU A 86 -19.11 11.63 -10.01
C LEU A 86 -19.24 12.64 -11.15
N THR A 87 -20.41 12.72 -11.78
CA THR A 87 -20.70 13.69 -12.83
C THR A 87 -20.68 15.11 -12.27
N ALA A 88 -21.31 15.33 -11.12
CA ALA A 88 -21.35 16.63 -10.46
C ALA A 88 -19.96 17.08 -9.97
N VAL A 89 -19.18 16.19 -9.35
CA VAL A 89 -17.84 16.55 -8.82
C VAL A 89 -16.83 16.88 -9.92
N SER A 90 -17.08 16.46 -11.17
CA SER A 90 -16.24 16.81 -12.32
C SER A 90 -16.05 18.32 -12.51
N GLN A 91 -17.04 19.12 -12.12
CA GLN A 91 -16.97 20.58 -12.23
C GLN A 91 -16.00 21.21 -11.21
N TYR A 92 -15.68 20.53 -10.11
CA TYR A 92 -14.74 21.04 -9.10
C TYR A 92 -13.32 21.14 -9.65
N PHE A 93 -12.97 20.27 -10.59
CA PHE A 93 -11.67 20.27 -11.25
C PHE A 93 -11.57 21.29 -12.40
N ASP A 94 -12.67 22.01 -12.69
CA ASP A 94 -12.69 23.11 -13.64
C ASP A 94 -12.38 24.44 -12.95
N SER A 95 -11.73 25.37 -13.67
CA SER A 95 -11.36 26.66 -13.11
C SER A 95 -12.54 27.52 -12.65
N ALA A 96 -13.76 27.22 -13.11
CA ALA A 96 -14.99 27.87 -12.66
C ALA A 96 -15.27 27.68 -11.15
N LEU A 97 -14.87 26.53 -10.59
CA LEU A 97 -15.02 26.19 -9.17
C LEU A 97 -13.68 26.16 -8.41
N GLY A 98 -12.64 26.75 -8.99
CA GLY A 98 -11.31 26.85 -8.38
C GLY A 98 -10.33 25.75 -8.77
N GLY A 99 -10.72 24.82 -9.66
CA GLY A 99 -9.83 23.78 -10.16
C GLY A 99 -8.64 24.35 -10.93
N ARG A 100 -7.46 23.80 -10.68
CA ARG A 100 -6.18 24.17 -11.28
C ARG A 100 -5.68 23.01 -12.15
N PRO A 101 -6.26 22.77 -13.34
CA PRO A 101 -6.03 21.56 -14.14
C PRO A 101 -4.57 21.37 -14.60
N HIS A 102 -3.75 22.41 -14.53
CA HIS A 102 -2.30 22.35 -14.79
C HIS A 102 -1.50 21.75 -13.62
N LEU A 103 -2.11 21.61 -12.44
CA LEU A 103 -1.56 20.95 -11.26
C LEU A 103 -2.19 19.57 -11.07
N GLN A 104 -1.61 18.79 -10.16
CA GLN A 104 -2.10 17.46 -9.85
C GLN A 104 -3.50 17.49 -9.22
N GLN A 105 -4.48 16.91 -9.93
CA GLN A 105 -5.88 16.79 -9.50
C GLN A 105 -6.14 15.41 -8.88
N ARG A 106 -6.74 15.37 -7.69
CA ARG A 106 -7.06 14.13 -6.96
C ARG A 106 -8.50 14.14 -6.48
N LEU A 107 -9.19 13.02 -6.70
CA LEU A 107 -10.51 12.74 -6.16
C LEU A 107 -10.40 11.57 -5.19
N VAL A 108 -10.91 11.72 -3.97
CA VAL A 108 -11.04 10.63 -3.00
C VAL A 108 -12.51 10.33 -2.82
N VAL A 109 -12.95 9.18 -3.32
CA VAL A 109 -14.32 8.68 -3.19
C VAL A 109 -14.39 7.73 -2.02
N VAL A 110 -15.30 7.95 -1.07
CA VAL A 110 -15.51 7.08 0.09
C VAL A 110 -16.95 6.60 0.06
N THR A 111 -17.19 5.30 -0.11
CA THR A 111 -18.52 4.70 -0.30
C THR A 111 -18.56 3.24 0.16
N ASP A 112 -19.75 2.69 0.37
CA ASP A 112 -19.96 1.24 0.50
C ASP A 112 -20.10 0.53 -0.86
N GLY A 113 -19.89 1.23 -1.97
CA GLY A 113 -19.79 0.65 -3.31
C GLY A 113 -21.06 -0.04 -3.80
N GLN A 114 -22.25 0.27 -3.29
CA GLN A 114 -23.51 -0.26 -3.82
C GLN A 114 -24.27 0.83 -4.59
N ALA A 115 -23.64 1.37 -5.63
CA ALA A 115 -24.25 2.38 -6.48
C ALA A 115 -25.52 1.84 -7.17
N GLN A 116 -26.55 2.67 -7.18
CA GLN A 116 -27.86 2.38 -7.79
C GLN A 116 -27.96 2.88 -9.24
N ASP A 117 -26.88 3.48 -9.74
CA ASP A 117 -26.70 4.02 -11.08
C ASP A 117 -25.38 3.56 -11.71
N GLU A 118 -25.14 3.95 -12.97
CA GLU A 118 -23.94 3.59 -13.71
C GLU A 118 -22.75 4.48 -13.31
N VAL A 119 -21.63 3.88 -12.90
CA VAL A 119 -20.47 4.61 -12.36
C VAL A 119 -19.28 4.70 -13.32
N ARG A 120 -19.18 3.78 -14.29
CA ARG A 120 -17.97 3.63 -15.12
C ARG A 120 -17.81 4.80 -16.09
N GLY A 121 -18.87 5.24 -16.77
CA GLY A 121 -18.85 6.38 -17.69
C GLY A 121 -18.43 7.69 -17.00
N PRO A 122 -19.10 8.11 -15.91
CA PRO A 122 -18.70 9.30 -15.14
C PRO A 122 -17.26 9.23 -14.60
N ALA A 123 -16.85 8.06 -14.09
CA ALA A 123 -15.48 7.87 -13.60
C ALA A 123 -14.43 7.94 -14.72
N GLU A 124 -14.73 7.39 -15.89
CA GLU A 124 -13.85 7.45 -17.07
C GLU A 124 -13.65 8.89 -17.54
N ALA A 125 -14.74 9.67 -17.63
CA ALA A 125 -14.67 11.09 -18.00
C ALA A 125 -13.78 11.92 -17.05
N LEU A 126 -13.85 11.66 -15.74
CA LEU A 126 -12.96 12.28 -14.75
C LEU A 126 -11.49 11.90 -14.95
N ARG A 127 -11.22 10.61 -15.22
CA ARG A 127 -9.85 10.12 -15.48
C ARG A 127 -9.28 10.69 -16.78
N GLU A 128 -10.10 10.83 -17.83
CA GLU A 128 -9.71 11.47 -19.09
C GLU A 128 -9.37 12.95 -18.91
N LYS A 129 -10.02 13.64 -17.94
CA LYS A 129 -9.64 14.99 -17.48
C LYS A 129 -8.30 15.05 -16.74
N GLY A 130 -7.64 13.92 -16.50
CA GLY A 130 -6.37 13.84 -15.77
C GLY A 130 -6.53 13.78 -14.25
N VAL A 131 -7.76 13.56 -13.74
CA VAL A 131 -8.02 13.41 -12.30
C VAL A 131 -7.63 12.01 -11.84
N LYS A 132 -6.80 11.93 -10.78
CA LYS A 132 -6.49 10.66 -10.13
C LYS A 132 -7.55 10.33 -9.10
N ILE A 133 -8.33 9.28 -9.34
CA ILE A 133 -9.42 8.85 -8.46
C ILE A 133 -8.93 7.74 -7.53
N TYR A 134 -9.11 7.92 -6.23
CA TYR A 134 -8.91 6.94 -5.17
C TYR A 134 -10.27 6.53 -4.63
N ALA A 135 -10.62 5.25 -4.76
CA ALA A 135 -11.91 4.70 -4.30
C ALA A 135 -11.69 3.91 -3.00
N ILE A 136 -12.38 4.30 -1.94
CA ILE A 136 -12.27 3.72 -0.61
C ILE A 136 -13.63 3.12 -0.24
N GLY A 137 -13.63 1.80 -0.09
CA GLY A 137 -14.74 0.97 0.33
C GLY A 137 -14.84 0.88 1.84
N VAL A 138 -16.00 1.26 2.39
CA VAL A 138 -16.32 1.10 3.81
C VAL A 138 -17.15 -0.16 4.02
N VAL A 139 -16.79 -0.99 5.00
CA VAL A 139 -17.43 -2.28 5.35
C VAL A 139 -17.38 -3.32 4.21
N ASP A 140 -18.51 -3.62 3.57
CA ASP A 140 -18.71 -4.72 2.62
C ASP A 140 -18.81 -4.19 1.19
N ALA A 141 -17.88 -3.29 0.85
CA ALA A 141 -18.01 -2.54 -0.38
C ALA A 141 -17.84 -3.39 -1.64
N ASN A 142 -18.62 -3.11 -2.68
CA ASN A 142 -18.51 -3.81 -3.96
C ASN A 142 -17.19 -3.45 -4.65
N THR A 143 -16.20 -4.33 -4.51
CA THR A 143 -14.87 -4.14 -5.09
C THR A 143 -14.87 -3.95 -6.61
N THR A 144 -15.85 -4.51 -7.34
CA THR A 144 -15.99 -4.28 -8.79
C THR A 144 -16.32 -2.82 -9.09
N GLN A 145 -17.28 -2.22 -8.38
CA GLN A 145 -17.64 -0.81 -8.61
C GLN A 145 -16.51 0.13 -8.17
N LEU A 146 -15.84 -0.16 -7.05
CA LEU A 146 -14.68 0.65 -6.62
C LEU A 146 -13.54 0.59 -7.65
N LEU A 147 -13.35 -0.56 -8.31
CA LEU A 147 -12.40 -0.70 -9.41
C LEU A 147 -12.84 0.10 -10.63
N GLU A 148 -14.12 0.05 -11.00
CA GLU A 148 -14.68 0.85 -12.10
C GLU A 148 -14.52 2.35 -11.87
N ILE A 149 -14.61 2.80 -10.62
CA ILE A 149 -14.43 4.20 -10.20
C ILE A 149 -12.95 4.61 -10.21
N SER A 150 -12.08 3.84 -9.56
CA SER A 150 -10.64 4.15 -9.48
C SER A 150 -9.90 3.95 -10.80
N GLY A 151 -10.39 3.04 -11.64
CA GLY A 151 -9.80 2.60 -12.91
C GLY A 151 -8.56 1.74 -12.75
N SER A 152 -8.19 1.38 -11.51
CA SER A 152 -7.03 0.55 -11.22
C SER A 152 -7.00 0.13 -9.74
N HIS A 153 -6.61 -1.12 -9.49
CA HIS A 153 -6.49 -1.68 -8.14
C HIS A 153 -5.49 -0.95 -7.23
N ASP A 154 -4.51 -0.21 -7.79
CA ASP A 154 -3.55 0.60 -7.01
C ASP A 154 -4.18 1.81 -6.31
N ARG A 155 -5.40 2.17 -6.70
CA ARG A 155 -6.16 3.29 -6.15
C ARG A 155 -7.53 2.83 -5.61
N MET A 156 -7.68 1.52 -5.39
CA MET A 156 -8.85 0.93 -4.77
C MET A 156 -8.46 0.40 -3.39
N TYR A 157 -9.24 0.74 -2.37
CA TYR A 157 -9.03 0.28 -1.01
C TYR A 157 -10.33 -0.28 -0.46
N SER A 158 -10.27 -1.45 0.18
CA SER A 158 -11.42 -2.07 0.84
C SER A 158 -10.94 -2.66 2.16
N GLY A 159 -11.50 -2.23 3.29
CA GLY A 159 -11.05 -2.75 4.58
C GLY A 159 -11.80 -2.17 5.76
N ARG A 160 -12.00 -3.01 6.78
CA ARG A 160 -12.55 -2.61 8.10
C ARG A 160 -11.56 -1.75 8.89
N ASP A 161 -10.28 -1.81 8.52
CA ASP A 161 -9.22 -0.91 8.97
C ASP A 161 -8.80 -0.04 7.78
N PHE A 162 -8.72 1.27 7.99
CA PHE A 162 -8.45 2.28 6.97
C PHE A 162 -7.00 2.24 6.45
N ASP A 163 -6.53 1.11 5.90
CA ASP A 163 -5.19 0.96 5.30
C ASP A 163 -4.96 1.90 4.10
N ALA A 164 -6.04 2.44 3.49
CA ALA A 164 -6.00 3.53 2.53
C ALA A 164 -5.20 4.77 3.02
N LEU A 165 -5.14 4.96 4.35
CA LEU A 165 -4.42 6.05 4.99
C LEU A 165 -2.92 6.00 4.71
N LYS A 166 -2.30 4.81 4.68
CA LYS A 166 -0.84 4.69 4.52
C LYS A 166 -0.36 5.08 3.12
N ASP A 167 -1.16 4.78 2.11
CA ASP A 167 -0.86 5.15 0.73
C ASP A 167 -1.18 6.62 0.44
N LEU A 168 -2.27 7.16 1.02
CA LEU A 168 -2.55 8.60 0.98
C LEU A 168 -1.49 9.42 1.73
N GLU A 169 -1.00 8.91 2.87
CA GLU A 169 0.15 9.48 3.60
C GLU A 169 1.40 9.50 2.71
N SER A 170 1.74 8.39 2.05
CA SER A 170 2.89 8.30 1.15
C SER A 170 2.77 9.25 -0.05
N LEU A 171 1.55 9.46 -0.56
CA LEU A 171 1.24 10.39 -1.66
C LEU A 171 1.33 11.87 -1.28
N LEU A 172 1.12 12.21 0.00
CA LEU A 172 1.22 13.57 0.52
C LEU A 172 2.65 13.91 1.00
N GLN A 173 3.46 12.90 1.34
CA GLN A 173 4.80 13.06 1.93
C GLN A 173 5.96 13.36 0.94
N VAL A 174 5.78 13.18 -0.38
CA VAL A 174 6.88 13.25 -1.37
C VAL A 174 7.57 14.64 -1.45
N LEU A 175 6.96 15.70 -0.93
CA LEU A 175 7.55 17.06 -0.93
C LEU A 175 8.32 17.43 0.35
N PHE A 176 8.18 16.68 1.45
CA PHE A 176 8.52 17.18 2.78
C PHE A 176 10.00 17.09 3.16
N VAL A 177 10.74 16.06 2.75
CA VAL A 177 12.11 15.87 3.29
C VAL A 177 13.14 16.69 2.53
N HIS A 178 13.05 16.75 1.19
CA HIS A 178 14.06 17.45 0.40
C HIS A 178 14.01 18.96 0.57
N VAL A 179 12.83 19.59 0.63
CA VAL A 179 12.73 21.05 0.68
C VAL A 179 13.07 21.58 2.07
N TRP A 180 12.63 20.92 3.15
CA TRP A 180 12.91 21.37 4.52
C TRP A 180 14.38 21.20 4.91
N VAL A 181 15.00 20.06 4.55
CA VAL A 181 16.45 19.85 4.75
C VAL A 181 17.26 20.80 3.87
N PHE A 182 16.81 21.08 2.64
CA PHE A 182 17.48 22.04 1.77
C PHE A 182 17.40 23.48 2.30
N PHE A 183 16.26 23.93 2.85
CA PHE A 183 16.15 25.26 3.47
C PHE A 183 16.98 25.37 4.75
N GLN A 184 17.01 24.34 5.60
CA GLN A 184 17.88 24.31 6.79
C GLN A 184 19.37 24.38 6.43
N ILE A 185 19.79 23.69 5.35
CA ILE A 185 21.17 23.73 4.85
C ILE A 185 21.47 25.05 4.12
N LEU A 186 20.50 25.62 3.40
CA LEU A 186 20.64 26.88 2.67
C LEU A 186 20.73 28.07 3.63
N ASP A 187 19.93 28.10 4.69
CA ASP A 187 20.00 29.12 5.75
C ASP A 187 21.33 29.02 6.53
N TRP A 188 21.84 27.80 6.73
CA TRP A 188 23.18 27.56 7.29
C TRP A 188 24.32 28.02 6.35
N LEU A 189 24.17 27.84 5.03
CA LEU A 189 25.18 28.23 4.02
C LEU A 189 25.17 29.72 3.70
N ILE A 190 24.02 30.39 3.75
CA ILE A 190 23.88 31.80 3.34
C ILE A 190 24.14 32.76 4.51
N GLY A 191 24.02 32.31 5.76
CA GLY A 191 24.36 33.13 6.92
C GLY A 191 23.63 34.49 6.93
N ASP A 192 22.32 34.50 6.63
CA ASP A 192 21.53 35.74 6.66
C ASP A 192 21.18 36.09 8.11
N SER A 193 22.03 36.94 8.70
CA SER A 193 21.90 37.51 10.03
C SER A 193 20.83 38.62 10.07
N ARG A 194 19.59 38.26 9.78
CA ARG A 194 18.42 39.09 10.06
C ARG A 194 17.29 38.20 10.52
N HIS A 195 17.27 37.93 11.82
CA HIS A 195 16.14 37.82 12.75
C HIS A 195 16.75 37.29 14.05
N GLU A 196 16.63 38.06 15.14
CA GLU A 196 17.07 37.66 16.47
C GLU A 196 16.29 36.41 16.92
N TRP A 197 16.87 35.25 16.68
CA TRP A 197 16.57 34.04 17.43
C TRP A 197 17.85 33.71 18.20
N GLU A 198 17.78 33.71 19.53
CA GLU A 198 18.82 33.14 20.38
C GLU A 198 18.94 31.64 20.08
N PHE A 199 19.80 31.28 19.12
CA PHE A 199 20.19 29.90 18.90
C PHE A 199 21.22 29.51 19.95
N VAL A 200 20.77 28.70 20.92
CA VAL A 200 21.66 27.90 21.76
C VAL A 200 22.39 26.92 20.84
N CYS A 201 23.71 27.08 20.70
CA CYS A 201 24.56 26.04 20.13
C CYS A 201 24.47 24.78 21.01
N PRO A 202 24.25 23.57 20.46
CA PRO A 202 24.41 22.36 21.25
C PRO A 202 25.90 22.08 21.43
N CYS A 203 26.45 22.47 22.58
CA CYS A 203 27.85 22.27 22.94
C CYS A 203 28.14 20.88 23.55
N ASP A 204 27.17 19.97 23.51
CA ASP A 204 27.19 18.77 24.33
C ASP A 204 26.95 17.55 23.42
N GLY A 205 27.84 16.57 23.48
CA GLY A 205 27.84 15.39 22.58
C GLY A 205 26.54 14.58 22.58
N LEU A 206 25.71 14.72 23.61
CA LEU A 206 24.36 14.16 23.69
C LEU A 206 23.41 14.78 22.65
N SER A 207 23.49 16.08 22.40
CA SER A 207 22.59 16.76 21.46
C SER A 207 22.97 16.51 20.00
N LEU A 208 24.28 16.37 19.69
CA LEU A 208 24.73 15.91 18.38
C LEU A 208 24.38 14.43 18.15
N TYR A 209 24.48 13.59 19.19
CA TYR A 209 24.07 12.19 19.13
C TYR A 209 22.57 12.05 18.97
N LEU A 210 21.76 12.86 19.67
CA LEU A 210 20.31 12.89 19.52
C LEU A 210 19.91 13.41 18.14
N PHE A 211 20.61 14.39 17.58
CA PHE A 211 20.38 14.88 16.21
C PHE A 211 20.78 13.83 15.17
N LEU A 212 21.93 13.17 15.31
CA LEU A 212 22.34 12.05 14.46
C LEU A 212 21.39 10.85 14.61
N HIS A 213 20.96 10.49 15.82
CA HIS A 213 20.00 9.42 16.07
C HIS A 213 18.60 9.77 15.55
N LEU A 214 18.07 10.98 15.81
CA LEU A 214 16.80 11.44 15.23
C LEU A 214 16.89 11.48 13.71
N THR A 215 18.01 11.93 13.13
CA THR A 215 18.15 11.86 11.67
C THR A 215 18.15 10.43 11.19
N THR A 216 18.85 9.46 11.80
CA THR A 216 18.74 8.04 11.41
C THR A 216 17.36 7.41 11.65
N VAL A 217 16.64 7.82 12.72
CA VAL A 217 15.29 7.32 13.04
C VAL A 217 14.22 7.97 12.14
N LEU A 218 14.40 9.22 11.73
CA LEU A 218 13.58 9.92 10.73
C LEU A 218 14.01 9.57 9.29
N PHE A 219 15.23 9.08 9.10
CA PHE A 219 15.76 8.39 7.91
C PHE A 219 15.55 6.87 8.01
N ASP A 220 14.50 6.39 8.68
CA ASP A 220 13.85 5.16 8.21
C ASP A 220 13.08 5.50 6.91
N PHE A 221 13.89 5.85 5.91
CA PHE A 221 13.54 5.88 4.50
C PHE A 221 12.94 4.50 4.23
N GLN A 222 11.62 4.37 4.21
CA GLN A 222 11.06 3.28 3.44
C GLN A 222 11.51 3.60 2.02
N PRO A 223 12.43 2.80 1.43
CA PRO A 223 12.71 3.00 0.03
C PRO A 223 11.36 2.87 -0.66
N ASP A 224 11.03 3.81 -1.56
CA ASP A 224 10.12 3.48 -2.66
C ASP A 224 10.42 2.04 -3.02
N CYS A 225 9.44 1.14 -2.90
CA CYS A 225 9.72 -0.27 -3.07
C CYS A 225 9.99 -0.53 -4.55
N LYS A 226 11.23 -0.24 -4.96
CA LYS A 226 11.65 -0.31 -6.34
C LYS A 226 11.98 -1.76 -6.68
N LYS A 227 12.43 -2.58 -5.72
CA LYS A 227 12.74 -4.03 -5.86
C LYS A 227 12.70 -4.77 -4.51
N THR A 228 12.23 -6.03 -4.49
CA THR A 228 12.40 -6.94 -3.34
C THR A 228 13.88 -7.32 -3.21
N GLU A 229 14.53 -6.92 -2.11
CA GLU A 229 15.98 -7.08 -1.95
C GLU A 229 16.39 -8.44 -1.38
N ARG A 230 15.52 -9.10 -0.60
CA ARG A 230 15.83 -10.40 0.03
C ARG A 230 14.58 -11.22 0.36
N ALA A 231 14.39 -12.34 -0.32
CA ALA A 231 13.34 -13.32 -0.05
C ALA A 231 13.68 -14.70 -0.65
N ASP A 232 13.02 -15.76 -0.19
CA ASP A 232 13.03 -17.07 -0.84
C ASP A 232 11.66 -17.32 -1.45
N ILE A 233 11.57 -17.31 -2.79
CA ILE A 233 10.29 -17.38 -3.51
C ILE A 233 10.22 -18.70 -4.30
N ILE A 234 9.22 -19.52 -4.01
CA ILE A 234 8.90 -20.71 -4.83
C ILE A 234 7.62 -20.43 -5.61
N PHE A 235 7.68 -20.54 -6.94
CA PHE A 235 6.49 -20.57 -7.79
C PHE A 235 5.94 -21.99 -7.81
N LEU A 236 4.68 -22.15 -7.40
CA LEU A 236 3.90 -23.37 -7.54
C LEU A 236 2.90 -23.16 -8.67
N VAL A 237 3.19 -23.71 -9.85
CA VAL A 237 2.48 -23.37 -11.08
C VAL A 237 1.70 -24.56 -11.60
N ASP A 238 0.42 -24.33 -11.81
CA ASP A 238 -0.47 -25.25 -12.47
C ASP A 238 -0.09 -25.40 -13.94
N GLY A 239 0.04 -26.63 -14.41
CA GLY A 239 0.21 -26.93 -15.82
C GLY A 239 -0.63 -28.14 -16.21
N SER A 240 -1.80 -28.27 -15.60
CA SER A 240 -2.82 -29.25 -15.96
C SER A 240 -3.34 -29.05 -17.39
N THR A 241 -4.12 -30.03 -17.85
CA THR A 241 -4.62 -30.08 -19.24
C THR A 241 -5.64 -28.98 -19.55
N SER A 242 -6.25 -28.34 -18.53
CA SER A 242 -7.13 -27.17 -18.71
C SER A 242 -6.38 -25.95 -19.25
N ILE A 243 -5.05 -25.92 -19.10
CA ILE A 243 -4.21 -24.80 -19.46
C ILE A 243 -3.62 -25.02 -20.86
N SER A 244 -4.02 -24.17 -21.81
CA SER A 244 -3.43 -24.17 -23.15
C SER A 244 -1.95 -23.77 -23.11
N LEU A 245 -1.18 -24.17 -24.14
CA LEU A 245 0.22 -23.76 -24.26
C LEU A 245 0.40 -22.23 -24.26
N GLU A 246 -0.57 -21.49 -24.81
CA GLU A 246 -0.57 -20.02 -24.79
C GLU A 246 -0.77 -19.46 -23.38
N ASN A 247 -1.73 -20.01 -22.63
CA ASN A 247 -1.98 -19.62 -21.23
C ASN A 247 -0.78 -19.96 -20.33
N PHE A 248 -0.13 -21.10 -20.57
CA PHE A 248 1.11 -21.46 -19.89
C PHE A 248 2.23 -20.46 -20.18
N LYS A 249 2.38 -20.04 -21.44
CA LYS A 249 3.35 -18.98 -21.79
C LYS A 249 3.07 -17.67 -21.06
N SER A 250 1.81 -17.31 -20.83
CA SER A 250 1.46 -16.11 -20.06
C SER A 250 1.85 -16.24 -18.58
N MET A 251 1.66 -17.41 -17.95
CA MET A 251 2.18 -17.66 -16.60
C MET A 251 3.72 -17.64 -16.57
N GLN A 252 4.39 -18.17 -17.60
CA GLN A 252 5.85 -18.05 -17.73
C GLN A 252 6.29 -16.59 -17.82
N LYS A 253 5.65 -15.77 -18.66
CA LYS A 253 5.94 -14.35 -18.77
C LYS A 253 5.75 -13.62 -17.44
N PHE A 254 4.70 -13.94 -16.69
CA PHE A 254 4.48 -13.40 -15.36
C PHE A 254 5.63 -13.72 -14.40
N MET A 255 6.06 -14.98 -14.31
CA MET A 255 7.24 -15.36 -13.51
C MET A 255 8.49 -14.62 -13.96
N LEU A 256 8.72 -14.50 -15.27
CA LEU A 256 9.87 -13.77 -15.83
C LEU A 256 9.82 -12.28 -15.49
N SER A 257 8.65 -11.64 -15.54
CA SER A 257 8.47 -10.24 -15.13
C SER A 257 8.85 -10.04 -13.66
N MET A 258 8.48 -10.96 -12.78
CA MET A 258 8.86 -10.93 -11.37
C MET A 258 10.37 -11.10 -11.16
N VAL A 259 10.97 -12.07 -11.84
CA VAL A 259 12.42 -12.28 -11.81
C VAL A 259 13.18 -11.07 -12.38
N ASN A 260 12.65 -10.41 -13.40
CA ASN A 260 13.31 -9.26 -14.03
C ASN A 260 13.41 -8.06 -13.09
N GLN A 261 12.40 -7.89 -12.24
CA GLN A 261 12.25 -6.77 -11.32
C GLN A 261 12.83 -7.03 -9.93
N THR A 262 13.24 -8.26 -9.64
CA THR A 262 13.87 -8.63 -8.37
C THR A 262 15.39 -8.71 -8.52
N THR A 263 16.10 -8.41 -7.43
CA THR A 263 17.56 -8.56 -7.41
C THR A 263 17.89 -10.00 -7.00
N VAL A 264 18.19 -10.84 -8.00
CA VAL A 264 18.52 -12.25 -7.80
C VAL A 264 19.97 -12.40 -7.35
N GLY A 265 20.19 -13.18 -6.29
CA GLY A 265 21.54 -13.45 -5.78
C GLY A 265 21.53 -14.42 -4.61
N GLU A 266 22.69 -15.02 -4.34
CA GLU A 266 22.84 -16.00 -3.26
C GLU A 266 22.48 -15.42 -1.88
N ASN A 267 22.81 -14.16 -1.62
CA ASN A 267 22.46 -13.45 -0.39
C ASN A 267 21.26 -12.51 -0.54
N LEU A 268 20.63 -12.48 -1.73
CA LEU A 268 19.51 -11.61 -2.08
C LEU A 268 18.26 -12.45 -2.30
N THR A 269 17.49 -12.23 -3.36
CA THR A 269 16.30 -13.04 -3.66
C THR A 269 16.67 -14.34 -4.38
N ARG A 270 16.12 -15.47 -3.90
CA ARG A 270 16.27 -16.80 -4.49
C ARG A 270 14.95 -17.29 -5.06
N PHE A 271 15.00 -18.04 -6.16
CA PHE A 271 13.83 -18.56 -6.85
C PHE A 271 13.87 -20.09 -6.96
N GLY A 272 12.73 -20.71 -6.73
CA GLY A 272 12.44 -22.10 -7.09
C GLY A 272 11.18 -22.18 -7.95
N VAL A 273 11.05 -23.23 -8.76
CA VAL A 273 9.84 -23.49 -9.53
C VAL A 273 9.44 -24.95 -9.38
N LEU A 274 8.17 -25.15 -9.05
CA LEU A 274 7.50 -26.43 -8.96
C LEU A 274 6.31 -26.38 -9.94
N LEU A 275 6.26 -27.31 -10.88
CA LEU A 275 5.12 -27.47 -11.78
C LEU A 275 4.27 -28.64 -11.31
N TYR A 276 2.95 -28.51 -11.37
CA TYR A 276 2.06 -29.62 -11.01
C TYR A 276 0.93 -29.83 -12.00
N SER A 277 0.48 -31.08 -12.02
CA SER A 277 -0.77 -31.55 -12.63
C SER A 277 -1.25 -32.72 -11.77
N THR A 278 -1.28 -33.95 -12.30
CA THR A 278 -1.51 -35.17 -11.52
C THR A 278 -0.39 -35.43 -10.52
N ASP A 279 0.85 -35.17 -10.93
CA ASP A 279 2.04 -35.31 -10.10
C ASP A 279 2.85 -34.00 -10.05
N PRO A 280 3.20 -33.51 -8.85
CA PRO A 280 4.04 -32.33 -8.71
C PRO A 280 5.51 -32.67 -9.01
N LYS A 281 6.20 -31.77 -9.70
CA LYS A 281 7.61 -31.91 -10.07
C LYS A 281 8.38 -30.64 -9.75
N MET A 282 9.47 -30.78 -9.00
CA MET A 282 10.41 -29.70 -8.75
C MET A 282 11.30 -29.49 -9.98
N MET A 283 11.24 -28.32 -10.58
CA MET A 283 12.00 -27.99 -11.80
C MET A 283 13.38 -27.46 -11.46
N PHE A 284 13.48 -26.60 -10.44
CA PHE A 284 14.74 -26.18 -9.85
C PHE A 284 14.54 -25.61 -8.43
N LYS A 285 15.55 -25.82 -7.57
CA LYS A 285 15.56 -25.43 -6.14
C LYS A 285 16.06 -24.01 -5.92
N LEU A 286 15.81 -23.46 -4.71
CA LEU A 286 16.19 -22.09 -4.32
C LEU A 286 17.70 -21.83 -4.42
N ASN A 287 18.53 -22.85 -4.15
CA ASN A 287 20.00 -22.75 -4.20
C ASN A 287 20.62 -23.15 -5.54
N GLN A 288 19.80 -23.47 -6.57
CA GLN A 288 20.32 -24.01 -7.83
C GLN A 288 20.89 -22.93 -8.76
N PHE A 289 20.24 -21.77 -8.83
CA PHE A 289 20.64 -20.68 -9.71
C PHE A 289 20.96 -19.43 -8.89
N LYS A 290 22.06 -18.75 -9.24
CA LYS A 290 22.59 -17.63 -8.47
C LYS A 290 22.42 -16.30 -9.17
N THR A 291 22.11 -16.32 -10.47
CA THR A 291 21.96 -15.12 -11.28
C THR A 291 20.57 -15.02 -11.91
N ARG A 292 20.13 -13.78 -12.14
CA ARG A 292 18.88 -13.48 -12.83
C ARG A 292 18.80 -14.15 -14.20
N GLN A 293 19.93 -14.19 -14.93
CA GLN A 293 19.99 -14.77 -16.28
C GLN A 293 19.78 -16.29 -16.26
N GLU A 294 20.34 -17.00 -15.28
CA GLU A 294 20.13 -18.45 -15.12
C GLU A 294 18.67 -18.79 -14.80
N VAL A 295 18.08 -18.07 -13.83
CA VAL A 295 16.67 -18.22 -13.47
C VAL A 295 15.78 -17.93 -14.68
N PHE A 296 16.06 -16.84 -15.40
CA PHE A 296 15.32 -16.46 -16.61
C PHE A 296 15.38 -17.56 -17.67
N LYS A 297 16.57 -18.12 -17.93
CA LYS A 297 16.76 -19.20 -18.90
C LYS A 297 16.03 -20.47 -18.48
N ALA A 298 16.07 -20.81 -17.19
CA ALA A 298 15.40 -21.98 -16.64
C ALA A 298 13.87 -21.88 -16.77
N ILE A 299 13.30 -20.72 -16.42
CA ILE A 299 11.85 -20.47 -16.55
C ILE A 299 11.41 -20.48 -18.02
N SER A 300 12.20 -19.86 -18.90
CA SER A 300 11.92 -19.82 -20.35
C SER A 300 11.91 -21.21 -20.98
N GLY A 301 12.66 -22.17 -20.41
CA GLY A 301 12.73 -23.55 -20.88
C GLY A 301 11.66 -24.49 -20.30
N LEU A 302 10.79 -24.01 -19.41
CA LEU A 302 9.74 -24.84 -18.81
C LEU A 302 8.74 -25.29 -19.87
N LYS A 303 8.26 -26.53 -19.70
CA LYS A 303 7.19 -27.11 -20.51
C LYS A 303 6.05 -27.48 -19.57
N PRO A 304 4.79 -27.21 -19.96
CA PRO A 304 3.66 -27.61 -19.13
C PRO A 304 3.66 -29.13 -18.99
N PRO A 305 3.38 -29.66 -17.79
CA PRO A 305 2.98 -31.05 -17.66
C PRO A 305 1.61 -31.30 -18.33
N SER A 306 1.06 -32.50 -18.15
CA SER A 306 -0.26 -32.88 -18.63
C SER A 306 -0.91 -33.76 -17.57
N GLY A 307 -2.21 -33.60 -17.35
CA GLY A 307 -2.96 -34.32 -16.33
C GLY A 307 -4.02 -33.46 -15.66
N ASP A 308 -4.52 -33.93 -14.52
CA ASP A 308 -5.53 -33.25 -13.69
C ASP A 308 -4.88 -32.21 -12.76
N THR A 309 -5.65 -31.57 -11.87
CA THR A 309 -5.19 -30.43 -11.05
C THR A 309 -5.15 -30.78 -9.56
N TYR A 310 -4.09 -31.45 -9.10
CA TYR A 310 -3.94 -31.87 -7.69
C TYR A 310 -3.16 -30.85 -6.86
N THR A 311 -3.78 -29.70 -6.60
CA THR A 311 -3.18 -28.58 -5.87
C THR A 311 -2.83 -28.94 -4.42
N GLY A 312 -3.67 -29.69 -3.71
CA GLY A 312 -3.41 -30.11 -2.32
C GLY A 312 -2.19 -31.00 -2.20
N LYS A 313 -2.08 -31.99 -3.08
CA LYS A 313 -0.88 -32.85 -3.23
C LYS A 313 0.38 -32.01 -3.54
N ALA A 314 0.25 -31.01 -4.41
CA ALA A 314 1.36 -30.15 -4.79
C ALA A 314 1.84 -29.25 -3.63
N LEU A 315 0.92 -28.68 -2.85
CA LEU A 315 1.23 -27.94 -1.62
C LEU A 315 1.98 -28.80 -0.61
N LYS A 316 1.51 -30.04 -0.38
CA LYS A 316 2.17 -31.01 0.52
C LYS A 316 3.58 -31.35 0.06
N PHE A 317 3.76 -31.57 -1.24
CA PHE A 317 5.07 -31.84 -1.84
C PHE A 317 6.01 -30.61 -1.74
N CYS A 318 5.46 -29.40 -1.82
CA CYS A 318 6.22 -28.15 -1.76
C CYS A 318 6.90 -27.91 -0.40
N LEU A 319 6.31 -28.41 0.69
CA LEU A 319 6.68 -28.09 2.07
C LEU A 319 8.15 -28.36 2.43
N GLN A 320 8.78 -29.37 1.80
CA GLN A 320 10.19 -29.69 2.04
C GLN A 320 11.18 -28.72 1.36
N PHE A 321 10.76 -27.99 0.32
CA PHE A 321 11.68 -27.18 -0.49
C PHE A 321 12.02 -25.81 0.12
N PHE A 322 11.38 -25.44 1.23
CA PHE A 322 11.76 -24.30 2.07
C PHE A 322 12.78 -24.66 3.16
N SER A 323 13.28 -25.91 3.21
CA SER A 323 14.34 -26.30 4.15
C SER A 323 15.71 -25.72 3.75
N ALA A 324 16.63 -25.61 4.72
CA ALA A 324 18.01 -25.18 4.48
C ALA A 324 18.73 -26.05 3.42
N GLU A 325 18.48 -27.37 3.42
CA GLU A 325 19.02 -28.30 2.43
C GLU A 325 18.60 -27.95 1.00
N ASN A 326 17.37 -27.46 0.83
CA ASN A 326 16.82 -27.05 -0.47
C ASN A 326 17.04 -25.55 -0.78
N GLY A 327 17.78 -24.85 0.08
CA GLY A 327 18.18 -23.45 -0.12
C GLY A 327 17.29 -22.41 0.57
N GLY A 328 16.31 -22.83 1.37
CA GLY A 328 15.52 -21.93 2.21
C GLY A 328 16.32 -21.35 3.36
N ARG A 329 16.01 -20.11 3.76
CA ARG A 329 16.75 -19.34 4.77
C ARG A 329 15.86 -18.83 5.89
N ALA A 330 14.81 -19.59 6.23
CA ALA A 330 13.89 -19.25 7.31
C ALA A 330 14.61 -19.00 8.66
N GLU A 331 15.62 -19.82 8.98
CA GLU A 331 16.44 -19.67 10.20
C GLU A 331 17.27 -18.38 10.23
N LEU A 332 17.55 -17.81 9.06
CA LEU A 332 18.22 -16.51 8.91
C LEU A 332 17.22 -15.35 8.83
N GLN A 333 15.97 -15.59 9.25
CA GLN A 333 14.85 -14.64 9.20
C GLN A 333 14.58 -14.08 7.79
N VAL A 334 14.96 -14.84 6.75
CA VAL A 334 14.60 -14.48 5.38
C VAL A 334 13.14 -14.87 5.13
N PRO A 335 12.30 -13.96 4.62
CA PRO A 335 10.91 -14.26 4.29
C PRO A 335 10.81 -15.44 3.30
N GLN A 336 10.01 -16.44 3.65
CA GLN A 336 9.70 -17.58 2.79
C GLN A 336 8.36 -17.35 2.12
N ILE A 337 8.31 -17.44 0.79
CA ILE A 337 7.15 -17.06 0.00
C ILE A 337 6.80 -18.18 -0.98
N LEU A 338 5.56 -18.65 -0.92
CA LEU A 338 4.99 -19.56 -1.89
C LEU A 338 4.01 -18.80 -2.78
N MET A 339 4.23 -18.81 -4.09
CA MET A 339 3.36 -18.17 -5.06
C MET A 339 2.63 -19.23 -5.87
N VAL A 340 1.35 -19.45 -5.55
CA VAL A 340 0.49 -20.42 -6.22
C VAL A 340 -0.17 -19.75 -7.41
N ILE A 341 0.00 -20.29 -8.62
CA ILE A 341 -0.61 -19.79 -9.86
C ILE A 341 -1.47 -20.91 -10.44
N THR A 342 -2.78 -20.71 -10.51
CA THR A 342 -3.75 -21.71 -10.97
C THR A 342 -4.95 -21.07 -11.67
N ASP A 343 -5.59 -21.82 -12.58
CA ASP A 343 -6.76 -21.37 -13.34
C ASP A 343 -8.10 -21.89 -12.80
N GLY A 344 -8.07 -22.72 -11.75
CA GLY A 344 -9.28 -23.07 -11.01
C GLY A 344 -9.40 -24.52 -10.55
N ASP A 345 -10.59 -24.81 -10.02
CA ASP A 345 -10.98 -25.94 -9.15
C ASP A 345 -10.00 -27.10 -9.03
N ALA A 346 -9.30 -27.14 -7.89
CA ALA A 346 -8.48 -28.28 -7.53
C ALA A 346 -9.31 -29.57 -7.52
N THR A 347 -8.82 -30.60 -8.20
CA THR A 347 -9.42 -31.94 -8.19
C THR A 347 -9.49 -32.50 -6.76
N ASP A 348 -8.54 -32.12 -5.92
CA ASP A 348 -8.46 -32.46 -4.50
C ASP A 348 -8.83 -31.28 -3.58
N ARG A 349 -9.89 -30.52 -3.90
CA ARG A 349 -10.38 -29.36 -3.10
C ARG A 349 -10.53 -29.61 -1.60
N ASN A 350 -10.84 -30.84 -1.18
CA ASN A 350 -10.97 -31.21 0.24
C ASN A 350 -9.61 -31.37 0.95
N ASN A 351 -8.50 -31.34 0.20
CA ASN A 351 -7.13 -31.56 0.65
C ASN A 351 -6.27 -30.30 0.54
N LEU A 352 -6.90 -29.11 0.58
CA LEU A 352 -6.18 -27.83 0.56
C LEU A 352 -5.81 -27.32 1.96
N VAL A 353 -6.65 -27.60 2.96
CA VAL A 353 -6.53 -27.02 4.31
C VAL A 353 -5.25 -27.49 5.02
N GLU A 354 -5.11 -28.79 5.26
CA GLU A 354 -3.95 -29.39 5.97
C GLU A 354 -2.60 -28.92 5.39
N PRO A 355 -2.31 -29.07 4.08
CA PRO A 355 -1.00 -28.68 3.56
C PRO A 355 -0.78 -27.17 3.56
N SER A 356 -1.83 -26.35 3.39
CA SER A 356 -1.70 -24.89 3.45
C SER A 356 -1.41 -24.41 4.87
N GLU A 357 -2.07 -24.99 5.88
CA GLU A 357 -1.78 -24.72 7.30
C GLU A 357 -0.37 -25.18 7.69
N ALA A 358 0.06 -26.34 7.21
CA ALA A 358 1.41 -26.86 7.46
C ALA A 358 2.51 -25.95 6.88
N LEU A 359 2.26 -25.31 5.73
CA LEU A 359 3.16 -24.30 5.16
C LEU A 359 3.14 -23.00 5.98
N ARG A 360 1.95 -22.47 6.31
CA ARG A 360 1.83 -21.21 7.06
C ARG A 360 2.39 -21.31 8.48
N SER A 361 2.17 -22.43 9.17
CA SER A 361 2.75 -22.71 10.50
C SER A 361 4.28 -22.77 10.49
N LYS A 362 4.91 -23.00 9.34
CA LYS A 362 6.37 -22.88 9.15
C LYS A 362 6.83 -21.47 8.77
N GLY A 363 5.94 -20.48 8.80
CA GLY A 363 6.24 -19.09 8.45
C GLY A 363 6.32 -18.85 6.93
N VAL A 364 5.74 -19.72 6.11
CA VAL A 364 5.65 -19.51 4.66
C VAL A 364 4.44 -18.63 4.34
N ASN A 365 4.70 -17.50 3.68
CA ASN A 365 3.66 -16.60 3.17
C ASN A 365 3.14 -17.14 1.83
N ILE A 366 1.86 -17.52 1.78
CA ILE A 366 1.24 -18.07 0.58
C ILE A 366 0.48 -16.97 -0.15
N PHE A 367 0.87 -16.70 -1.39
CA PHE A 367 0.21 -15.80 -2.33
C PHE A 367 -0.54 -16.63 -3.37
N SER A 368 -1.86 -16.50 -3.41
CA SER A 368 -2.72 -17.27 -4.32
C SER A 368 -3.11 -16.42 -5.52
N ILE A 369 -2.76 -16.85 -6.73
CA ILE A 369 -3.02 -16.14 -7.98
C ILE A 369 -3.96 -17.00 -8.83
N GLY A 370 -5.21 -16.57 -8.90
CA GLY A 370 -6.26 -17.17 -9.72
C GLY A 370 -6.38 -16.51 -11.08
N VAL A 371 -6.62 -17.32 -12.11
CA VAL A 371 -6.87 -16.84 -13.48
C VAL A 371 -8.17 -17.42 -14.02
N LYS A 372 -8.89 -16.68 -14.87
CA LYS A 372 -9.99 -17.20 -15.72
C LYS A 372 -11.05 -18.02 -14.95
N GLY A 373 -11.65 -17.43 -13.93
CA GLY A 373 -12.74 -18.06 -13.17
C GLY A 373 -12.28 -19.03 -12.09
N ALA A 374 -11.00 -18.97 -11.69
CA ALA A 374 -10.48 -19.67 -10.53
C ALA A 374 -11.37 -19.51 -9.28
N ASN A 375 -11.48 -20.59 -8.50
CA ASN A 375 -12.35 -20.65 -7.32
C ASN A 375 -11.78 -19.81 -6.17
N MET A 376 -12.37 -18.63 -5.94
CA MET A 376 -11.92 -17.68 -4.92
C MET A 376 -11.82 -18.31 -3.52
N THR A 377 -12.78 -19.14 -3.13
CA THR A 377 -12.80 -19.79 -1.82
C THR A 377 -11.57 -20.71 -1.64
N GLN A 378 -11.15 -21.41 -2.70
CA GLN A 378 -9.95 -22.25 -2.63
C GLN A 378 -8.67 -21.41 -2.53
N LEU A 379 -8.60 -20.28 -3.27
CA LEU A 379 -7.48 -19.35 -3.20
C LEU A 379 -7.34 -18.74 -1.80
N GLU A 380 -8.45 -18.35 -1.17
CA GLU A 380 -8.52 -17.83 0.18
C GLU A 380 -8.11 -18.89 1.22
N ILE A 381 -8.57 -20.14 1.09
CA ILE A 381 -8.14 -21.25 1.97
C ILE A 381 -6.62 -21.41 1.95
N MET A 382 -6.01 -21.38 0.75
CA MET A 382 -4.56 -21.48 0.60
C MET A 382 -3.83 -20.29 1.21
N ALA A 383 -4.35 -19.07 1.01
CA ALA A 383 -3.79 -17.85 1.56
C ALA A 383 -4.01 -17.69 3.08
N GLY A 384 -4.83 -18.55 3.70
CA GLY A 384 -5.11 -18.51 5.14
C GLY A 384 -6.23 -17.54 5.50
N GLN A 385 -7.23 -17.40 4.63
CA GLN A 385 -8.34 -16.44 4.72
C GLN A 385 -7.88 -14.97 4.66
N ASP A 386 -6.62 -14.74 4.29
CA ASP A 386 -6.05 -13.41 4.11
C ASP A 386 -6.24 -12.95 2.66
N LYS A 387 -7.29 -12.14 2.44
CA LYS A 387 -7.66 -11.63 1.12
C LYS A 387 -6.58 -10.73 0.49
N SER A 388 -5.70 -10.11 1.29
CA SER A 388 -4.60 -9.29 0.77
C SER A 388 -3.57 -10.12 -0.01
N LYS A 389 -3.53 -11.43 0.24
CA LYS A 389 -2.63 -12.39 -0.41
C LYS A 389 -3.30 -13.15 -1.55
N VAL A 390 -4.55 -12.80 -1.89
CA VAL A 390 -5.31 -13.41 -2.98
C VAL A 390 -5.43 -12.43 -4.12
N PHE A 391 -5.03 -12.89 -5.30
CA PHE A 391 -5.02 -12.10 -6.52
C PHE A 391 -5.79 -12.84 -7.60
N PHE A 392 -6.61 -12.11 -8.34
CA PHE A 392 -7.40 -12.68 -9.42
C PHE A 392 -7.26 -11.83 -10.68
N VAL A 393 -7.19 -12.49 -11.83
CA VAL A 393 -7.23 -11.84 -13.13
C VAL A 393 -8.21 -12.52 -14.07
N ASP A 394 -8.95 -11.73 -14.83
CA ASP A 394 -10.00 -12.22 -15.73
C ASP A 394 -9.45 -13.10 -16.86
N ASN A 395 -8.19 -12.88 -17.23
CA ASN A 395 -7.50 -13.64 -18.27
C ASN A 395 -5.99 -13.69 -18.01
N PHE A 396 -5.33 -14.61 -18.71
CA PHE A 396 -3.90 -14.84 -18.57
C PHE A 396 -3.03 -13.67 -19.05
N ALA A 397 -3.52 -12.82 -19.96
CA ALA A 397 -2.77 -11.65 -20.43
C ALA A 397 -2.67 -10.56 -19.35
N ALA A 398 -3.69 -10.44 -18.50
CA ALA A 398 -3.72 -9.49 -17.39
C ALA A 398 -2.74 -9.82 -16.25
N LEU A 399 -2.16 -11.03 -16.22
CA LEU A 399 -1.09 -11.39 -15.27
C LEU A 399 0.12 -10.44 -15.38
N GLU A 400 0.43 -9.92 -16.58
CA GLU A 400 1.54 -8.99 -16.76
C GLU A 400 1.36 -7.68 -15.96
N GLY A 401 0.11 -7.24 -15.75
CA GLY A 401 -0.23 -6.08 -14.93
C GLY A 401 -0.24 -6.37 -13.43
N LEU A 402 -0.54 -7.62 -13.06
CA LEU A 402 -0.69 -8.07 -11.67
C LEU A 402 0.63 -8.00 -10.87
N TYR A 403 1.76 -8.09 -11.57
CA TYR A 403 3.09 -7.97 -10.97
C TYR A 403 3.22 -6.72 -10.08
N LYS A 404 2.69 -5.56 -10.50
CA LYS A 404 2.82 -4.32 -9.72
C LYS A 404 2.14 -4.43 -8.36
N ASN A 405 0.95 -5.02 -8.32
CA ASN A 405 0.19 -5.20 -7.08
C ASN A 405 0.88 -6.18 -6.14
N ILE A 406 1.32 -7.32 -6.68
CA ILE A 406 2.02 -8.35 -5.91
C ILE A 406 3.36 -7.82 -5.39
N SER A 407 4.11 -7.04 -6.17
CA SER A 407 5.40 -6.48 -5.74
C SER A 407 5.30 -5.60 -4.50
N LYS A 408 4.16 -4.90 -4.34
CA LYS A 408 3.87 -4.07 -3.17
C LYS A 408 3.60 -4.91 -1.93
N GLU A 409 2.77 -5.95 -2.05
CA GLU A 409 2.48 -6.86 -0.94
C GLU A 409 3.67 -7.73 -0.54
N LEU A 410 4.46 -8.18 -1.52
CA LEU A 410 5.76 -8.82 -1.27
C LEU A 410 6.68 -7.89 -0.49
N CYS A 411 6.67 -6.58 -0.79
CA CYS A 411 7.45 -5.60 -0.05
C CYS A 411 7.02 -5.49 1.42
N TYR A 412 5.72 -5.41 1.69
CA TYR A 412 5.22 -5.37 3.07
C TYR A 412 5.51 -6.65 3.83
N SER A 413 5.32 -7.81 3.18
CA SER A 413 5.56 -9.12 3.76
C SER A 413 7.04 -9.49 3.95
N THR A 414 7.95 -8.69 3.39
CA THR A 414 9.41 -8.89 3.48
C THR A 414 10.13 -7.88 4.36
N LYS A 415 9.42 -6.91 4.94
CA LYS A 415 9.98 -5.99 5.93
C LYS A 415 10.33 -6.80 7.20
N PRO A 416 11.56 -6.66 7.75
CA PRO A 416 11.89 -7.27 9.03
C PRO A 416 10.91 -6.77 10.09
N GLY A 417 10.43 -7.68 10.95
CA GLY A 417 9.55 -7.34 12.06
C GLY A 417 10.19 -6.25 12.93
N LYS A 418 9.46 -5.17 13.18
CA LYS A 418 9.90 -4.08 14.05
C LYS A 418 10.17 -4.64 15.46
N ASP A 419 11.40 -4.52 15.96
CA ASP A 419 11.72 -4.79 17.36
C ASP A 419 10.88 -3.86 18.26
N GLU A 420 9.93 -4.44 19.00
CA GLU A 420 9.11 -3.75 20.02
C GLU A 420 9.95 -3.06 21.11
N ASN A 421 11.23 -3.44 21.25
CA ASN A 421 12.15 -2.81 22.19
C ASN A 421 12.64 -1.42 21.75
N SER A 422 12.60 -1.09 20.46
CA SER A 422 12.99 0.25 19.97
C SER A 422 11.96 1.32 20.35
N PHE A 423 10.67 0.98 20.31
CA PHE A 423 9.59 1.87 20.74
C PHE A 423 9.60 2.11 22.24
N LYS A 424 9.94 1.10 23.05
CA LYS A 424 9.96 1.21 24.51
C LYS A 424 11.06 2.16 25.00
N LEU A 425 12.27 2.05 24.45
CA LEU A 425 13.35 3.01 24.70
C LEU A 425 13.00 4.43 24.26
N THR A 426 12.31 4.59 23.13
CA THR A 426 11.89 5.91 22.63
C THR A 426 10.82 6.55 23.51
N TYR A 427 9.86 5.77 24.01
CA TYR A 427 8.82 6.25 24.93
C TYR A 427 9.38 6.57 26.32
N ASP A 428 10.30 5.74 26.82
CA ASP A 428 10.97 5.95 28.10
C ASP A 428 11.83 7.22 28.08
N ILE A 429 12.55 7.50 27.00
CA ILE A 429 13.35 8.73 26.82
C ILE A 429 12.45 9.98 26.76
N LEU A 430 11.35 9.94 25.98
CA LEU A 430 10.39 11.05 25.91
C LEU A 430 9.65 11.29 27.23
N SER A 431 9.42 10.25 28.03
CA SER A 431 8.78 10.37 29.34
C SER A 431 9.69 10.98 30.42
N LEU A 432 11.02 10.81 30.29
CA LEU A 432 12.02 11.40 31.19
C LEU A 432 12.22 12.90 30.95
N GLU A 433 12.09 13.37 29.70
CA GLU A 433 12.12 14.81 29.37
C GLU A 433 10.90 15.57 29.91
N ASN A 434 9.74 14.93 29.95
CA ASN A 434 8.51 15.58 30.46
C ASN A 434 8.51 15.73 31.99
N GLN A 435 9.31 14.94 32.72
CA GLN A 435 9.46 15.05 34.17
C GLN A 435 10.52 16.06 34.62
N THR A 436 11.51 16.36 33.78
CA THR A 436 12.58 17.31 34.11
C THR A 436 12.20 18.77 33.85
N ILE A 437 11.16 19.04 33.05
CA ILE A 437 10.71 20.40 32.72
C ILE A 437 9.79 21.01 33.79
N GLN A 438 9.26 20.22 34.74
CA GLN A 438 8.31 20.73 35.76
C GLN A 438 8.88 20.98 37.16
N SER A 439 10.20 20.87 37.39
CA SER A 439 10.75 21.18 38.72
C SER A 439 12.20 21.70 38.73
N SER A 440 12.39 23.01 38.59
CA SER A 440 13.31 23.76 39.46
C SER A 440 13.26 25.27 39.23
N PRO A 441 13.15 26.09 40.29
CA PRO A 441 13.40 27.52 40.23
C PRO A 441 14.89 27.81 40.43
N THR A 442 15.39 28.86 39.77
CA THR A 442 16.67 29.57 40.01
C THR A 442 17.97 28.77 39.91
N VAL A 443 18.73 28.99 38.81
CA VAL A 443 20.21 28.94 38.86
C VAL A 443 20.75 30.27 38.34
N ARG A 444 21.45 30.98 39.22
CA ARG A 444 22.10 32.26 38.97
C ARG A 444 23.19 32.12 37.90
N CYS A 445 23.20 33.03 36.93
CA CYS A 445 24.36 33.25 36.08
C CYS A 445 25.57 33.66 36.93
N CYS A 446 26.70 32.98 36.76
CA CYS A 446 27.99 33.42 37.27
C CYS A 446 28.42 34.69 36.53
N SER A 447 28.71 35.73 37.31
CA SER A 447 29.35 36.97 36.88
C SER A 447 30.78 36.72 36.40
N VAL A 448 31.14 37.20 35.22
CA VAL A 448 32.55 37.46 34.86
C VAL A 448 32.80 38.95 35.03
N SER A 449 33.56 39.29 36.06
CA SER A 449 34.08 40.63 36.31
C SER A 449 35.17 40.98 35.30
N ARG A 450 35.07 42.17 34.71
CA ARG A 450 36.22 42.87 34.11
C ARG A 450 37.21 43.23 35.21
N GLN A 451 38.48 42.85 35.07
CA GLN A 451 39.59 43.66 35.58
C GLN A 451 40.78 43.67 34.60
N LYS A 452 41.02 44.90 34.12
CA LYS A 452 42.18 45.56 33.49
C LYS A 452 42.85 44.92 32.27
#